data_AF-A0A951JV06-F1
#
_entry.id   AF-A0A951JV06-F1
#
_cell.length_a   1.000
_cell.length_b   1.000
_cell.length_c   1.000
_cell.angle_alpha   90.00
_cell.angle_beta   90.00
_cell.angle_gamma   90.00
#
_symmetry.space_group_name_H-M   'P 1'
#
loop_
_entity.id
_entity.type
_entity.pdbx_description
1 polymer ?
#
loop_
_entity_poly.entity_id
_entity_poly.type
_entity_poly.pdbx_seq_one_letter_code
_entity_poly.pdbx_strand_id
1 'polypeptide(L)'
;MNAVDPAAAMTVTGAGARAVLLGQFEDAWRDGAPVFACCRRSVAIAVEHVDVVDLATADPTARVHMLREPVEAAQPGQLDGHRCCANHLADLAFDAPGLIAEPIHTS
;
A
#
# COMPACT_ATOMS: atom_id res chain seq x y z
N MET A 1 -20.27 25.71 17.79
CA MET A 1 -20.53 24.44 17.08
C MET A 1 -20.16 24.71 15.64
N ASN A 2 -18.92 24.40 15.25
CA ASN A 2 -18.47 24.63 13.88
C ASN A 2 -18.98 23.47 13.03
N ALA A 3 -19.82 23.78 12.04
CA ALA A 3 -20.24 22.82 11.03
C ALA A 3 -18.98 22.35 10.30
N VAL A 4 -18.66 21.06 10.43
CA VAL A 4 -17.59 20.44 9.64
C VAL A 4 -18.09 20.42 8.20
N ASP A 5 -17.36 21.09 7.32
CA ASP A 5 -17.67 21.20 5.91
C ASP A 5 -17.53 19.80 5.27
N PRO A 6 -18.60 19.18 4.72
CA PRO A 6 -18.54 17.84 4.14
C PRO A 6 -17.66 17.77 2.88
N ALA A 7 -17.25 18.92 2.33
CA ALA A 7 -16.31 19.02 1.22
C ALA A 7 -14.83 18.90 1.63
N ALA A 8 -14.52 18.87 2.93
CA ALA A 8 -13.13 18.74 3.42
C ALA A 8 -12.62 17.28 3.40
N ALA A 9 -13.42 16.31 2.96
CA ALA A 9 -12.94 14.97 2.63
C ALA A 9 -12.09 15.08 1.35
N MET A 10 -10.79 15.38 1.51
CA MET A 10 -9.84 15.31 0.41
C MET A 10 -9.83 13.88 -0.12
N THR A 11 -10.50 13.63 -1.24
CA THR A 11 -10.29 12.44 -2.02
C THR A 11 -8.84 12.44 -2.48
N VAL A 12 -8.08 11.51 -1.93
CA VAL A 12 -6.70 11.33 -2.31
C VAL A 12 -6.70 10.92 -3.79
N THR A 13 -6.17 11.78 -4.66
CA THR A 13 -5.95 11.42 -6.07
C THR A 13 -4.98 10.23 -6.11
N GLY A 14 -5.01 9.41 -7.18
CA GLY A 14 -4.15 8.21 -7.27
C GLY A 14 -2.66 8.46 -6.95
N ALA A 15 -2.15 9.67 -7.23
CA ALA A 15 -0.79 10.10 -6.86
C ALA A 15 -0.59 10.30 -5.35
N GLY A 16 -1.58 10.87 -4.64
CA GLY A 16 -1.52 11.03 -3.19
C GLY A 16 -1.59 9.68 -2.47
N ALA A 17 -2.36 8.72 -3.00
CA ALA A 17 -2.59 7.43 -2.35
C ALA A 17 -1.34 6.56 -2.45
N ARG A 18 -0.64 6.64 -3.59
CA ARG A 18 0.70 6.09 -3.75
C ARG A 18 1.69 6.67 -2.74
N ALA A 19 1.72 7.98 -2.54
CA ALA A 19 2.63 8.60 -1.56
C ALA A 19 2.34 8.14 -0.13
N VAL A 20 1.07 8.05 0.25
CA VAL A 20 0.66 7.51 1.56
C VAL A 20 1.13 6.07 1.75
N LEU A 21 0.93 5.21 0.75
CA LEU A 21 1.38 3.81 0.81
C LEU A 21 2.89 3.67 0.95
N LEU A 22 3.67 4.47 0.23
CA LEU A 22 5.13 4.46 0.35
C LEU A 22 5.60 5.00 1.70
N GLY A 23 4.93 6.03 2.23
CA GLY A 23 5.22 6.63 3.53
C GLY A 23 5.17 5.64 4.68
N GLN A 24 4.28 4.64 4.63
CA GLN A 24 4.18 3.59 5.65
C GLN A 24 5.45 2.72 5.79
N PHE A 25 6.38 2.78 4.83
CA PHE A 25 7.60 2.00 4.79
C PHE A 25 8.88 2.83 4.98
N GLU A 26 8.76 4.12 5.30
CA GLU A 26 9.91 4.98 5.59
C GLU A 26 10.59 4.56 6.91
N ASP A 27 9.79 4.29 7.94
CA ASP A 27 10.27 3.88 9.26
C ASP A 27 10.92 2.49 9.28
N ALA A 28 11.72 2.23 10.32
CA ALA A 28 12.37 0.93 10.53
C ALA A 28 11.39 -0.20 10.91
N TRP A 29 10.16 0.14 11.28
CA TRP A 29 9.13 -0.77 11.77
C TRP A 29 7.76 -0.39 11.19
N ARG A 30 6.95 -1.40 10.88
CA ARG A 30 5.54 -1.27 10.49
C ARG A 30 4.76 -2.40 11.17
N ASP A 31 3.72 -2.05 11.92
CA ASP A 31 2.84 -2.99 12.63
C ASP A 31 3.59 -4.07 13.45
N GLY A 32 4.69 -3.67 14.09
CA GLY A 32 5.53 -4.56 14.91
C GLY A 32 6.48 -5.46 14.11
N ALA A 33 6.51 -5.36 12.79
CA ALA A 33 7.47 -6.05 11.92
C ALA A 33 8.56 -5.10 11.40
N PRO A 34 9.82 -5.55 11.30
CA PRO A 34 10.90 -4.72 10.76
C PRO A 34 10.73 -4.49 9.25
N VAL A 35 11.13 -3.30 8.82
CA VAL A 35 11.15 -2.89 7.42
C VAL A 35 12.59 -2.77 6.93
N PHE A 36 12.98 -3.68 6.03
CA PHE A 36 14.31 -3.72 5.44
C PHE A 36 14.36 -3.02 4.08
N ALA A 37 15.57 -2.83 3.54
CA ALA A 37 15.77 -2.25 2.21
C ALA A 37 15.09 -3.08 1.11
N CYS A 38 15.08 -4.41 1.23
CA CYS A 38 14.36 -5.28 0.29
C CYS A 38 12.84 -5.06 0.36
N CYS A 39 12.25 -4.89 1.56
CA CYS A 39 10.84 -4.58 1.72
C CYS A 39 10.47 -3.27 1.02
N ARG A 40 11.23 -2.19 1.28
CA ARG A 40 11.00 -0.88 0.65
C ARG A 40 11.04 -0.96 -0.86
N ARG A 41 12.02 -1.69 -1.40
CA ARG A 41 12.16 -1.88 -2.85
C ARG A 41 10.99 -2.67 -3.44
N SER A 42 10.60 -3.78 -2.82
CA SER A 42 9.46 -4.59 -3.29
C SER A 42 8.14 -3.80 -3.23
N VAL A 43 7.89 -3.06 -2.16
CA VAL A 43 6.71 -2.20 -2.04
C VAL A 43 6.72 -1.08 -3.08
N ALA A 44 7.87 -0.43 -3.29
CA ALA A 44 8.00 0.61 -4.32
C ALA A 44 7.64 0.07 -5.71
N ILE A 45 8.19 -1.09 -6.08
CA ILE A 45 7.88 -1.76 -7.34
C ILE A 45 6.38 -2.09 -7.43
N ALA A 46 5.80 -2.67 -6.38
CA ALA A 46 4.38 -3.04 -6.37
C ALA A 46 3.47 -1.83 -6.59
N VAL A 47 3.67 -0.77 -5.80
CA VAL A 47 2.80 0.43 -5.83
C VAL A 47 3.06 1.29 -7.08
N GLU A 48 4.23 1.19 -7.73
CA GLU A 48 4.50 1.85 -9.01
C GLU A 48 3.73 1.27 -10.19
N HIS A 49 3.35 -0.01 -10.13
CA HIS A 49 2.78 -0.74 -11.27
C HIS A 49 1.29 -1.04 -11.11
N VAL A 50 0.66 -0.57 -10.03
CA VAL A 50 -0.73 -0.86 -9.70
C VAL A 50 -1.55 0.42 -9.66
N ASP A 51 -2.74 0.39 -10.27
CA ASP A 51 -3.76 1.42 -10.07
C ASP A 51 -4.35 1.27 -8.66
N VAL A 52 -4.24 2.32 -7.85
CA VAL A 52 -4.65 2.29 -6.44
C VAL A 52 -6.17 2.18 -6.28
N VAL A 53 -6.96 2.67 -7.23
CA VAL A 53 -8.43 2.54 -7.22
C VAL A 53 -8.84 1.11 -7.52
N ASP A 54 -8.22 0.49 -8.53
CA ASP A 54 -8.47 -0.92 -8.86
C ASP A 54 -8.02 -1.82 -7.71
N LEU A 55 -6.86 -1.51 -7.10
CA LEU A 55 -6.39 -2.22 -5.91
C LEU A 55 -7.40 -2.13 -4.77
N ALA A 56 -7.88 -0.92 -4.45
CA ALA A 56 -8.77 -0.73 -3.31
C ALA A 56 -10.14 -1.40 -3.47
N THR A 57 -10.61 -1.59 -4.72
CA THR A 57 -11.93 -2.16 -5.03
C THR A 57 -11.90 -3.67 -5.32
N ALA A 58 -10.72 -4.24 -5.56
CA ALA A 58 -10.55 -5.66 -5.81
C ALA A 58 -10.80 -6.55 -4.56
N ASP A 59 -11.13 -7.83 -4.78
CA ASP A 59 -11.23 -8.80 -3.70
C ASP A 59 -9.86 -9.09 -3.06
N PRO A 60 -9.81 -9.64 -1.83
CA PRO A 60 -8.53 -9.83 -1.12
C PRO A 60 -7.50 -10.65 -1.89
N THR A 61 -7.92 -11.69 -2.60
CA THR A 61 -7.00 -12.55 -3.37
C THR A 61 -6.43 -11.78 -4.55
N ALA A 62 -7.30 -11.09 -5.30
CA ALA A 62 -6.89 -10.26 -6.43
C ALA A 62 -5.90 -9.17 -6.01
N ARG A 63 -6.12 -8.48 -4.88
CA ARG A 63 -5.18 -7.46 -4.36
C ARG A 63 -3.79 -8.01 -4.09
N VAL A 64 -3.72 -9.18 -3.47
CA VAL A 64 -2.45 -9.86 -3.21
C VAL A 64 -1.74 -10.19 -4.53
N HIS A 65 -2.47 -10.68 -5.54
CA HIS A 65 -1.89 -10.94 -6.86
C HIS A 65 -1.39 -9.68 -7.54
N MET A 66 -2.21 -8.62 -7.60
CA MET A 66 -1.87 -7.32 -8.18
C MET A 66 -0.58 -6.74 -7.58
N LEU A 67 -0.37 -6.88 -6.28
CA LEU A 67 0.84 -6.39 -5.61
C LEU A 67 2.06 -7.32 -5.79
N ARG A 68 1.86 -8.63 -5.92
CA ARG A 68 2.95 -9.61 -6.01
C ARG A 68 3.51 -9.73 -7.42
N GLU A 69 2.66 -9.75 -8.43
CA GLU A 69 3.04 -9.92 -9.84
C GLU A 69 4.13 -8.97 -10.33
N PRO A 70 4.03 -7.63 -10.14
CA PRO A 70 5.07 -6.71 -10.58
C PRO A 70 6.40 -6.91 -9.85
N VAL A 71 6.37 -7.32 -8.58
CA VAL A 71 7.58 -7.60 -7.81
C VAL A 71 8.26 -8.86 -8.32
N GLU A 72 7.51 -9.92 -8.58
CA GLU A 72 8.06 -11.17 -9.10
C GLU A 72 8.58 -11.01 -10.54
N ALA A 73 7.92 -10.18 -11.36
CA ALA A 73 8.40 -9.84 -12.70
C ALA A 73 9.72 -9.05 -12.68
N ALA A 74 9.87 -8.09 -11.76
CA ALA A 74 11.07 -7.27 -11.63
C ALA A 74 12.20 -7.97 -10.84
N GLN A 75 11.85 -8.87 -9.93
CA GLN A 75 12.75 -9.54 -8.99
C GLN A 75 12.36 -11.02 -8.81
N PRO A 76 12.66 -11.89 -9.80
CA PRO A 76 12.26 -13.29 -9.73
C PRO A 76 12.82 -14.00 -8.50
N GLY A 77 11.98 -14.78 -7.81
CA GLY A 77 12.26 -15.51 -6.58
C GLY A 77 12.29 -14.64 -5.32
N GLN A 78 12.09 -13.32 -5.42
CA GLN A 78 12.19 -12.42 -4.28
C GLN A 78 11.15 -12.74 -3.21
N LEU A 79 9.90 -13.00 -3.63
CA LEU A 79 8.79 -13.21 -2.70
C LEU A 79 8.82 -14.59 -2.04
N ASP A 80 9.42 -15.57 -2.70
CA ASP A 80 9.62 -16.91 -2.15
C ASP A 80 10.85 -16.95 -1.22
N GLY A 81 11.90 -16.19 -1.55
CA GLY A 81 13.12 -16.09 -0.75
C GLY A 81 13.03 -15.16 0.46
N HIS A 82 12.12 -14.19 0.45
CA HIS A 82 12.00 -13.17 1.49
C HIS A 82 10.57 -13.06 2.03
N ARG A 83 10.27 -13.86 3.06
CA ARG A 83 8.97 -13.87 3.73
C ARG A 83 8.53 -12.49 4.25
N CYS A 84 9.46 -11.64 4.68
CA CYS A 84 9.11 -10.28 5.12
C CYS A 84 8.54 -9.43 3.98
N CYS A 85 9.08 -9.54 2.75
CA CYS A 85 8.56 -8.82 1.60
C CYS A 85 7.16 -9.32 1.21
N ALA A 86 6.97 -10.64 1.17
CA ALA A 86 5.68 -11.24 0.86
C ALA A 86 4.59 -10.86 1.88
N ASN A 87 4.93 -10.85 3.17
CA ASN A 87 3.99 -10.46 4.23
C ASN A 87 3.62 -8.97 4.14
N HIS A 88 4.59 -8.08 3.96
CA HIS A 88 4.31 -6.64 3.84
C HIS A 88 3.41 -6.31 2.64
N LEU A 89 3.54 -7.04 1.52
CA LEU A 89 2.61 -6.90 0.39
C LEU A 89 1.21 -7.44 0.71
N ALA A 90 1.11 -8.52 1.51
CA ALA A 90 -0.18 -9.03 1.96
C ALA A 90 -0.86 -8.03 2.91
N ASP A 91 -0.13 -7.46 3.85
CA ASP A 91 -0.65 -6.43 4.76
C ASP A 91 -1.17 -5.22 3.97
N LEU A 92 -0.40 -4.74 2.98
CA LEU A 92 -0.85 -3.69 2.07
C LEU A 92 -2.12 -4.06 1.30
N ALA A 93 -2.24 -5.32 0.86
CA ALA A 93 -3.46 -5.80 0.23
C ALA A 93 -4.64 -5.67 1.19
N PHE A 94 -4.49 -6.01 2.48
CA PHE A 94 -5.57 -5.89 3.46
C PHE A 94 -5.92 -4.43 3.79
N ASP A 95 -4.93 -3.53 3.82
CA ASP A 95 -5.13 -2.11 4.13
C ASP A 95 -5.69 -1.30 2.96
N ALA A 96 -5.51 -1.77 1.71
CA ALA A 96 -5.89 -1.06 0.50
C ALA A 96 -7.33 -0.49 0.46
N PRO A 97 -8.38 -1.17 0.96
CA PRO A 97 -9.73 -0.60 0.98
C PRO A 97 -9.85 0.67 1.82
N GLY A 98 -9.01 0.83 2.86
CA GLY A 98 -8.95 2.04 3.69
C GLY A 98 -8.51 3.29 2.90
N LEU A 99 -7.75 3.10 1.81
CA LEU A 99 -7.21 4.20 0.99
C LEU A 99 -8.29 5.04 0.29
N ILE A 100 -9.45 4.45 0.01
CA ILE A 100 -10.59 5.12 -0.64
C ILE A 100 -11.71 5.46 0.35
N ALA A 101 -11.64 4.95 1.58
CA ALA A 101 -12.71 5.04 2.57
C ALA A 101 -12.48 6.10 3.65
N GLU A 102 -11.22 6.44 3.97
CA GLU A 102 -10.92 7.32 5.10
C GLU A 102 -10.59 8.76 4.64
N PRO A 103 -11.29 9.78 5.16
CA PRO A 103 -10.80 11.15 5.07
C PRO A 103 -9.51 11.25 5.88
N ILE A 104 -8.41 11.66 5.24
CA ILE A 104 -7.13 11.89 5.95
C ILE A 104 -7.36 13.00 6.99
N HIS A 105 -7.42 12.63 8.27
CA HIS A 105 -7.38 13.58 9.36
C HIS A 105 -5.92 13.95 9.64
N THR A 106 -5.43 15.02 9.00
CA THR A 106 -4.20 15.70 9.44
C THR A 106 -4.40 16.20 10.88
N SER A 107 -3.63 15.65 11.82
CA SER A 107 -3.47 16.20 13.18
C SER A 107 -2.42 17.30 13.21
#